data_AF-A0AAV4DVB4-F1
#
_entry.id   AF-A0AAV4DVB4-F1
#
_cell.length_a   1.000
_cell.length_b   1.000
_cell.length_c   1.000
_cell.angle_alpha   90.00
_cell.angle_beta   90.00
_cell.angle_gamma   90.00
#
_symmetry.space_group_name_H-M   'P 1'
#
loop_
_entity.id
_entity.type
_entity.pdbx_description
1 polymer ?
#
loop_
_entity_poly.entity_id
_entity_poly.type
_entity_poly.pdbx_seq_one_letter_code
_entity_poly.pdbx_strand_id
1 'polypeptide(L)'
;MKTALSLYRAQHIGLDEIPRQFSIPKATFLRHLKGTNKHSNEDNQGSGRRPVLPPVLGKELVEQALQLEKMLFGITKGSLQKLAFQLAEKTN
;
A
#
# COMPACT_ATOMS: atom_id res chain seq x y z
N MET A 1 7.68 -13.05 -5.19
CA MET A 1 6.65 -13.11 -6.25
C MET A 1 7.22 -12.87 -7.65
N LYS A 2 8.03 -11.80 -7.85
CA LYS A 2 8.83 -11.52 -9.07
C LYS A 2 9.48 -12.78 -9.67
N THR A 3 10.27 -13.48 -8.85
CA THR A 3 11.03 -14.68 -9.26
C THR A 3 10.16 -15.84 -9.71
N ALA A 4 9.02 -16.07 -9.04
CA ALA A 4 8.09 -17.13 -9.42
C ALA A 4 7.37 -16.81 -10.74
N LEU A 5 7.01 -15.53 -10.96
CA LEU A 5 6.38 -15.09 -12.20
C LEU A 5 7.35 -15.17 -13.39
N SER A 6 8.62 -14.80 -13.21
CA SER A 6 9.63 -14.90 -14.27
C SER A 6 9.91 -16.35 -14.67
N LEU A 7 10.05 -17.25 -13.69
CA LEU A 7 10.30 -18.68 -13.95
C LEU A 7 9.10 -19.38 -14.59
N TYR A 8 7.87 -19.03 -14.18
CA TYR A 8 6.65 -19.53 -14.83
C TYR A 8 6.50 -19.02 -16.26
N ARG A 9 6.81 -17.73 -16.51
CA ARG A 9 6.81 -17.16 -17.87
C ARG A 9 7.89 -17.77 -18.77
N ALA A 10 9.03 -18.11 -18.19
CA ALA A 10 10.10 -18.83 -18.87
C ALA A 10 9.83 -20.35 -19.03
N GLN A 11 8.63 -20.83 -18.62
CA GLN A 11 8.19 -22.23 -18.71
C GLN A 11 9.09 -23.23 -17.97
N HIS A 12 9.89 -22.78 -17.01
CA HIS A 12 10.77 -23.66 -16.24
C HIS A 12 10.06 -24.41 -15.10
N ILE A 13 8.86 -23.97 -14.71
CA ILE A 13 8.15 -24.46 -13.52
C ILE A 13 6.65 -24.57 -13.80
N GLY A 14 6.05 -25.69 -13.39
CA GLY A 14 4.60 -25.93 -13.47
C GLY A 14 3.81 -25.22 -12.36
N LEU A 15 2.52 -24.95 -12.61
CA LEU A 15 1.67 -24.21 -11.66
C LEU A 15 1.55 -24.90 -10.27
N ASP A 16 1.68 -26.22 -10.22
CA ASP A 16 1.61 -27.03 -8.98
C ASP A 16 2.93 -27.09 -8.21
N GLU A 17 4.04 -26.71 -8.85
CA GLU A 17 5.36 -26.67 -8.22
C GLU A 17 5.60 -25.34 -7.50
N ILE A 18 4.85 -24.30 -7.86
CA ILE A 18 4.98 -22.96 -7.27
C ILE A 18 4.69 -22.95 -5.76
N PRO A 19 3.64 -23.59 -5.24
CA PRO A 19 3.41 -23.68 -3.80
C PRO A 19 4.52 -24.45 -3.08
N ARG A 20 5.16 -25.42 -3.75
CA ARG A 20 6.21 -26.27 -3.16
C ARG A 20 7.55 -25.54 -3.07
N GLN A 21 7.91 -24.78 -4.10
CA GLN A 21 9.21 -24.10 -4.19
C GLN A 21 9.22 -22.72 -3.55
N PHE A 22 8.10 -21.98 -3.62
CA PHE A 22 8.04 -20.58 -3.18
C PHE A 22 7.13 -20.35 -1.97
N SER A 23 6.46 -21.39 -1.46
CA SER A 23 5.47 -21.28 -0.38
C SER A 23 4.36 -20.25 -0.67
N ILE A 24 4.04 -20.05 -1.96
CA ILE A 24 3.00 -19.13 -2.41
C ILE A 24 1.73 -19.92 -2.72
N PRO A 25 0.58 -19.61 -2.10
CA PRO A 25 -0.68 -20.27 -2.44
C PRO A 25 -1.01 -20.13 -3.94
N LYS A 26 -1.44 -21.21 -4.57
CA LYS A 26 -1.78 -21.27 -6.00
C LYS A 26 -2.78 -20.18 -6.40
N ALA A 27 -3.78 -19.93 -5.55
CA ALA A 27 -4.78 -18.86 -5.76
C ALA A 27 -4.14 -17.46 -5.78
N THR A 28 -3.21 -17.18 -4.85
CA THR A 28 -2.46 -15.92 -4.80
C THR A 28 -1.62 -15.77 -6.07
N PHE A 29 -0.90 -16.83 -6.47
CA PHE A 29 -0.10 -16.81 -7.70
C PHE A 29 -0.95 -16.48 -8.93
N LEU A 30 -2.09 -17.16 -9.10
CA LEU A 30 -3.02 -16.92 -10.21
C LEU A 30 -3.60 -15.50 -10.22
N ARG A 31 -3.87 -14.89 -9.06
CA ARG A 31 -4.34 -13.50 -8.96
C ARG A 31 -3.31 -12.50 -9.49
N HIS A 32 -2.03 -12.74 -9.20
CA HIS A 32 -0.94 -11.92 -9.73
C HIS A 32 -0.70 -12.20 -11.22
N LEU A 33 -0.78 -13.46 -11.66
CA LEU A 33 -0.64 -13.82 -13.08
C LEU A 33 -1.72 -13.17 -13.96
N LYS A 34 -2.98 -13.21 -13.51
CA LYS A 34 -4.14 -12.62 -14.21
C LYS A 34 -4.24 -11.09 -14.05
N GLY A 35 -3.37 -10.47 -13.26
CA GLY A 35 -3.43 -9.04 -12.97
C GLY A 35 -4.70 -8.61 -12.20
N THR A 36 -5.45 -9.54 -11.61
CA THR A 36 -6.67 -9.21 -10.84
C THR A 36 -6.33 -8.58 -9.49
N ASN A 37 -5.07 -8.70 -9.05
CA ASN A 37 -4.55 -7.99 -7.90
C ASN A 37 -4.19 -6.53 -8.27
N LYS A 38 -5.20 -5.72 -8.62
CA LYS A 38 -5.03 -4.33 -9.13
C LYS A 38 -4.29 -3.37 -8.17
N HIS A 39 -4.18 -3.71 -6.89
CA HIS A 39 -3.72 -2.76 -5.84
C HIS A 39 -2.71 -3.36 -4.86
N SER A 40 -2.46 -4.68 -4.91
CA SER A 40 -1.39 -5.28 -4.13
C SER A 40 -0.28 -5.66 -5.10
N ASN A 41 0.72 -4.78 -5.17
CA ASN A 41 1.92 -5.02 -5.96
C ASN A 41 2.97 -5.74 -5.12
N GLU A 42 4.06 -6.10 -5.78
CA GLU A 42 5.14 -6.89 -5.19
C GLU A 42 5.82 -6.18 -4.00
N ASP A 43 5.80 -4.84 -4.00
CA ASP A 43 6.39 -3.99 -2.96
C ASP A 43 5.34 -3.40 -2.01
N ASN A 44 4.05 -3.54 -2.33
CA ASN A 44 2.95 -2.98 -1.53
C ASN A 44 1.90 -4.06 -1.31
N GLN A 45 2.07 -4.82 -0.23
CA GLN A 45 1.01 -5.70 0.25
C GLN A 45 -0.09 -4.80 0.81
N GLY A 46 -1.03 -4.40 -0.07
CA GLY A 46 -2.20 -3.60 0.28
C GLY A 46 -3.15 -4.39 1.18
N SER A 47 -2.71 -4.74 2.39
CA SER A 47 -3.52 -5.32 3.44
C SER A 47 -4.24 -4.20 4.17
N GLY A 48 -5.56 -4.21 4.14
CA GLY A 48 -6.40 -3.29 4.91
C GLY A 48 -7.13 -2.24 4.07
N ARG A 49 -7.75 -1.29 4.78
CA ARG A 49 -8.56 -0.23 4.19
C ARG A 49 -7.65 0.78 3.49
N ARG A 50 -8.07 1.22 2.31
CA ARG A 50 -7.31 2.21 1.54
C ARG A 50 -7.26 3.54 2.27
N PRO A 51 -6.13 4.27 2.18
CA PRO A 51 -6.10 5.65 2.62
C PRO A 51 -7.12 6.46 1.81
N VAL A 52 -7.92 7.25 2.51
CA VAL A 52 -8.90 8.17 1.90
C VAL A 52 -8.18 9.38 1.29
N LEU A 53 -7.10 9.82 1.95
CA LEU A 53 -6.28 10.93 1.46
C LEU A 53 -5.32 10.45 0.37
N PRO A 54 -5.15 11.23 -0.71
CA PRO A 54 -4.07 11.05 -1.67
C PRO A 54 -2.70 10.99 -0.98
N PRO A 55 -1.71 10.24 -1.51
CA PRO A 55 -0.40 10.11 -0.88
C PRO A 55 0.31 11.44 -0.64
N VAL A 56 0.10 12.43 -1.52
CA VAL A 56 0.68 13.77 -1.41
C VAL A 56 0.12 14.49 -0.17
N LEU A 57 -1.21 14.58 -0.07
CA LEU A 57 -1.87 15.22 1.07
C LEU A 57 -1.63 14.47 2.38
N GLY A 58 -1.57 13.13 2.34
CA GLY A 58 -1.23 12.34 3.51
C GLY A 58 0.17 12.66 4.04
N LYS A 59 1.15 12.87 3.16
CA LYS A 59 2.51 13.27 3.57
C LYS A 59 2.55 14.67 4.16
N GLU A 60 1.89 15.63 3.51
CA GLU A 60 1.83 17.01 3.99
C GLU A 60 1.15 17.11 5.37
N LEU A 61 0.04 16.40 5.56
CA LEU A 61 -0.65 16.28 6.86
C LEU A 61 0.28 15.76 7.96
N VAL A 62 1.06 14.72 7.67
CA VAL A 62 2.01 14.13 8.62
C VAL A 62 3.14 15.10 8.94
N GLU A 63 3.69 15.78 7.93
CA GLU A 63 4.78 16.74 8.13
C GLU A 63 4.35 17.92 9.01
N GLN A 64 3.19 18.50 8.72
CA GLN A 64 2.64 19.59 9.53
C GLN A 64 2.33 19.14 10.97
N ALA A 65 1.78 17.93 11.14
CA ALA A 65 1.55 17.38 12.46
C ALA A 65 2.87 17.19 13.24
N LEU A 66 3.92 16.66 12.61
CA LEU A 66 5.22 16.51 13.29
C LEU A 66 5.85 17.85 13.65
N GLN A 67 5.69 18.89 12.82
CA GLN A 67 6.17 20.24 13.15
C GLN A 67 5.44 20.84 14.36
N LEU A 68 4.11 20.72 14.40
CA LEU A 68 3.31 21.21 15.52
C LEU A 68 3.62 20.46 16.83
N GLU A 69 3.89 19.15 16.76
CA GLU A 69 4.33 18.36 17.91
C GLU A 69 5.69 18.85 18.43
N LYS A 70 6.67 19.09 17.55
CA LYS A 70 7.99 19.63 17.92
C LYS A 70 7.91 20.98 18.64
N MET A 71 6.90 21.77 18.30
CA MET A 71 6.61 23.06 18.94
C MET A 71 5.78 22.92 20.23
N LEU A 72 5.56 21.69 20.71
CA LEU A 72 4.81 21.36 21.93
C LEU A 72 3.35 21.81 21.94
N PHE A 73 2.71 21.92 20.77
CA PHE A 73 1.29 22.31 20.67
C PHE A 73 0.32 21.24 21.22
N GLY A 74 0.79 20.03 21.51
CA GLY A 74 -0.05 18.95 22.07
C GLY A 74 -1.17 18.52 21.12
N ILE A 75 -0.80 17.93 19.99
CA ILE A 75 -1.76 17.55 18.96
C ILE A 75 -2.74 16.50 19.49
N THR A 76 -4.02 16.84 19.38
CA THR A 76 -5.12 15.93 19.65
C THR A 76 -5.67 15.35 18.35
N LYS A 77 -6.46 14.27 18.46
CA LYS A 77 -7.22 13.71 17.34
C LYS A 77 -8.08 14.77 16.64
N GLY A 78 -8.73 15.65 17.41
CA GLY A 78 -9.60 16.70 16.85
C GLY A 78 -8.83 17.75 16.04
N SER A 79 -7.66 18.19 16.53
CA SER A 79 -6.80 19.11 15.77
C SER A 79 -6.28 18.47 14.48
N LEU A 80 -5.90 17.18 14.52
CA LEU A 80 -5.42 16.48 13.34
C LEU A 80 -6.51 16.37 12.25
N GLN A 81 -7.76 16.08 12.66
CA GLN A 81 -8.90 16.06 11.74
C GLN A 81 -9.15 17.44 11.13
N LYS A 82 -9.15 18.51 11.94
CA LYS A 82 -9.31 19.88 11.45
C LYS A 82 -8.23 20.24 10.42
N LEU A 83 -6.98 19.89 10.69
CA LEU A 83 -5.86 20.14 9.78
C LEU A 83 -6.04 19.36 8.46
N ALA A 84 -6.48 18.11 8.53
CA ALA A 84 -6.79 17.32 7.33
C ALA A 84 -7.92 17.93 6.49
N PHE A 85 -8.98 18.46 7.14
CA PHE A 85 -10.06 19.16 6.44
C PHE A 85 -9.57 20.45 5.78
N GLN A 86 -8.79 21.27 6.51
CA GLN A 86 -8.22 22.51 5.96
C GLN A 86 -7.30 22.24 4.75
N LEU A 87 -6.49 21.19 4.79
CA LEU A 87 -5.67 20.77 3.66
C LEU A 87 -6.52 20.33 2.46
N ALA A 88 -7.60 19.59 2.71
CA ALA A 88 -8.51 19.17 1.66
C ALA A 88 -9.22 20.37 1.01
N GLU A 89 -9.69 21.34 1.80
CA GLU A 89 -10.31 22.58 1.30
C GLU A 89 -9.35 23.41 0.46
N LYS A 90 -8.08 23.52 0.88
CA LYS A 90 -7.07 24.30 0.16
C LYS A 90 -6.65 23.69 -1.19
N THR A 91 -6.88 22.39 -1.36
CA THR A 91 -6.48 21.62 -2.56
C THR A 91 -7.64 21.44 -3.55
N ASN A 92 -8.82 21.99 -3.24
CA ASN A 92 -10.01 21.94 -4.09
C ASN A 92 -10.12 23.22 -4.94
#